data_AF-A0A9X1KU82-F1
#
_entry.id   AF-A0A9X1KU82-F1
#
_cell.length_a   1.000
_cell.length_b   1.000
_cell.length_c   1.000
_cell.angle_alpha   90.00
_cell.angle_beta   90.00
_cell.angle_gamma   90.00
#
_symmetry.space_group_name_H-M   'P 1'
#
loop_
_entity.id
_entity.type
_entity.pdbx_description
1 polymer ?
#
loop_
_entity_poly.entity_id
_entity_poly.type
_entity_poly.pdbx_seq_one_letter_code
_entity_poly.pdbx_strand_id
1 'polypeptide(L)'
;HLVHMPAHIYARVGRWHDAVIANELAIRADDAYLAICRPGPGVYPLGYVPHNHHFLWFAATMIGDSETALAAARSTAERTNIPELMEIPGMDPLQDFSMSETFGNIRFGRWDAIVDTPKPDGQWRYMEAIWHYGQTLAALRQNRTEDAREHYRHVVEASRDPEIEALTKWDRYSMIDAVIIAERILAAEFALAEGDFESAITSLKEAVPIEDAIPYDEPPGWHLPVRQILGGVLLESGKAGEAQLVYEAELRRNPENIWSLYGLEQALKAQGKNSEANQVAGRFRNASAFADIELERSYF
;
A
#
# COMPACT_ATOMS: atom_id res chain seq x y z
N HIS A 1 -21.46 7.04 5.00
CA HIS A 1 -20.27 7.85 5.36
C HIS A 1 -20.14 8.32 6.83
N LEU A 2 -21.14 8.91 7.51
CA LEU A 2 -20.93 9.38 8.92
C LEU A 2 -20.46 8.27 9.90
N VAL A 3 -20.89 7.02 9.67
CA VAL A 3 -20.47 5.84 10.42
C VAL A 3 -18.97 5.53 10.25
N HIS A 4 -18.38 5.91 9.12
CA HIS A 4 -16.98 5.69 8.79
C HIS A 4 -16.04 6.69 9.47
N MET A 5 -16.46 7.95 9.67
CA MET A 5 -15.60 9.03 10.16
C MET A 5 -14.72 8.71 11.39
N PRO A 6 -15.19 7.93 12.41
CA PRO A 6 -14.33 7.51 13.52
C PRO A 6 -13.10 6.70 13.10
N ALA A 7 -13.14 5.98 11.97
CA ALA A 7 -12.04 5.17 11.47
C ALA A 7 -10.76 5.99 11.25
N HIS A 8 -10.89 7.25 10.80
CA HIS A 8 -9.76 8.18 10.69
C HIS A 8 -9.06 8.39 12.03
N ILE A 9 -9.82 8.71 13.10
CA ILE A 9 -9.24 8.90 14.43
C ILE A 9 -8.60 7.61 14.92
N TYR A 10 -9.27 6.48 14.73
CA TYR A 10 -8.75 5.16 15.12
C TYR A 10 -7.42 4.84 14.42
N ALA A 11 -7.32 5.08 13.11
CA ALA A 11 -6.08 4.93 12.36
C ALA A 11 -4.95 5.79 12.92
N ARG A 12 -5.22 7.07 13.24
CA ARG A 12 -4.21 7.99 13.79
C ARG A 12 -3.66 7.58 15.16
N VAL A 13 -4.38 6.74 15.91
CA VAL A 13 -3.94 6.25 17.23
C VAL A 13 -3.61 4.75 17.26
N GLY A 14 -3.51 4.11 16.10
CA GLY A 14 -3.17 2.69 15.98
C GLY A 14 -4.28 1.71 16.40
N ARG A 15 -5.52 2.18 16.53
CA ARG A 15 -6.71 1.36 16.79
C ARG A 15 -7.26 0.75 15.50
N TRP A 16 -6.41 0.08 14.75
CA TRP A 16 -6.73 -0.39 13.39
C TRP A 16 -7.91 -1.35 13.33
N HIS A 17 -8.07 -2.26 14.30
CA HIS A 17 -9.23 -3.15 14.34
C HIS A 17 -10.56 -2.39 14.55
N ASP A 18 -10.56 -1.31 15.35
CA ASP A 18 -11.74 -0.46 15.47
C ASP A 18 -12.03 0.30 14.16
N ALA A 19 -10.98 0.68 13.41
CA ALA A 19 -11.13 1.24 12.07
C ALA A 19 -11.73 0.23 11.08
N VAL A 20 -11.33 -1.06 11.15
CA VAL A 20 -11.94 -2.15 10.38
C VAL A 20 -13.43 -2.24 10.68
N ILE A 21 -13.81 -2.38 11.96
CA ILE A 21 -15.22 -2.50 12.38
C ILE A 21 -16.05 -1.29 11.92
N ALA A 22 -15.53 -0.07 12.09
CA ALA A 22 -16.22 1.15 11.69
C ALA A 22 -16.48 1.20 10.17
N ASN A 23 -15.49 0.77 9.37
CA ASN A 23 -15.63 0.68 7.93
C ASN A 23 -16.65 -0.38 7.50
N GLU A 24 -16.63 -1.58 8.08
CA GLU A 24 -17.63 -2.62 7.79
C GLU A 24 -19.06 -2.15 8.10
N LEU A 25 -19.25 -1.47 9.23
CA LEU A 25 -20.54 -0.88 9.59
C LEU A 25 -20.97 0.19 8.59
N ALA A 26 -20.04 1.02 8.13
CA ALA A 26 -20.31 2.05 7.15
C ALA A 26 -20.67 1.48 5.77
N ILE A 27 -19.96 0.45 5.33
CA ILE A 27 -20.25 -0.28 4.08
C ILE A 27 -21.65 -0.90 4.14
N ARG A 28 -22.00 -1.59 5.23
CA ARG A 28 -23.35 -2.15 5.41
C ARG A 28 -24.44 -1.07 5.34
N ALA A 29 -24.18 0.10 5.93
CA ALA A 29 -25.12 1.23 5.89
C ALA A 29 -25.24 1.82 4.47
N ASP A 30 -24.13 1.94 3.75
CA ASP A 30 -24.11 2.43 2.37
C ASP A 30 -24.83 1.45 1.43
N ASP A 31 -24.61 0.14 1.56
CA ASP A 31 -25.30 -0.87 0.75
C ASP A 31 -26.82 -0.84 0.97
N ALA A 32 -27.26 -0.71 2.23
CA ALA A 32 -28.69 -0.53 2.54
C ALA A 32 -29.26 0.75 1.92
N TYR A 33 -28.52 1.86 2.00
CA TYR A 33 -28.92 3.13 1.41
C TYR A 33 -28.99 3.06 -0.13
N LEU A 34 -27.98 2.49 -0.80
CA LEU A 34 -27.93 2.36 -2.25
C LEU A 34 -29.06 1.46 -2.78
N ALA A 35 -29.36 0.37 -2.08
CA ALA A 35 -30.45 -0.54 -2.44
C ALA A 35 -31.83 0.13 -2.42
N ILE A 36 -32.07 1.03 -1.46
CA ILE A 36 -33.35 1.69 -1.24
C ILE A 36 -33.48 2.96 -2.08
N CYS A 37 -32.48 3.85 -1.99
CA CYS A 37 -32.58 5.22 -2.50
C CYS A 37 -32.12 5.36 -3.95
N ARG A 38 -31.25 4.46 -4.44
CA ARG A 38 -30.70 4.46 -5.82
C ARG A 38 -30.32 5.86 -6.30
N PRO A 39 -29.44 6.58 -5.57
CA PRO A 39 -29.03 7.93 -5.97
C PRO A 39 -28.38 7.91 -7.35
N GLY A 40 -28.56 8.99 -8.12
CA GLY A 40 -27.80 9.20 -9.36
C GLY A 40 -26.29 9.34 -9.10
N PRO A 41 -25.47 9.37 -10.17
CA PRO A 41 -24.03 9.53 -10.05
C PRO A 41 -23.67 10.86 -9.36
N GLY A 42 -22.60 10.85 -8.56
CA GLY A 42 -22.12 12.03 -7.83
C GLY A 42 -21.06 11.67 -6.79
N VAL A 43 -20.56 12.69 -6.07
CA VAL A 43 -19.46 12.53 -5.09
C VAL A 43 -19.76 11.46 -4.03
N TYR A 44 -21.03 11.28 -3.65
CA TYR A 44 -21.38 10.27 -2.66
C TYR A 44 -21.21 8.83 -3.19
N PRO A 45 -21.92 8.39 -4.25
CA PRO A 45 -21.74 7.02 -4.77
C PRO A 45 -20.34 6.76 -5.35
N LEU A 46 -19.68 7.78 -5.89
CA LEU A 46 -18.42 7.62 -6.64
C LEU A 46 -17.16 7.91 -5.83
N GLY A 47 -17.25 8.73 -4.78
CA GLY A 47 -16.14 9.04 -3.88
C GLY A 47 -16.29 8.35 -2.55
N TYR A 48 -17.34 8.69 -1.78
CA TYR A 48 -17.45 8.26 -0.38
C TYR A 48 -17.75 6.77 -0.20
N VAL A 49 -18.55 6.16 -1.07
CA VAL A 49 -18.83 4.72 -0.99
C VAL A 49 -17.56 3.89 -1.22
N PRO A 50 -16.84 4.04 -2.35
CA PRO A 50 -15.60 3.28 -2.57
C PRO A 50 -14.52 3.65 -1.55
N HIS A 51 -14.50 4.89 -1.04
CA HIS A 51 -13.57 5.29 0.03
C HIS A 51 -13.69 4.44 1.30
N ASN A 52 -14.91 4.05 1.72
CA ASN A 52 -15.07 3.19 2.90
C ASN A 52 -14.47 1.79 2.67
N HIS A 53 -14.58 1.25 1.45
CA HIS A 53 -13.92 -0.01 1.07
C HIS A 53 -12.40 0.16 0.99
N HIS A 54 -11.92 1.26 0.41
CA HIS A 54 -10.50 1.57 0.29
C HIS A 54 -9.84 1.71 1.67
N PHE A 55 -10.51 2.36 2.61
CA PHE A 55 -10.03 2.49 3.98
C PHE A 55 -10.09 1.14 4.73
N LEU A 56 -11.15 0.35 4.54
CA LEU A 56 -11.22 -1.01 5.10
C LEU A 56 -10.01 -1.84 4.68
N TRP A 57 -9.68 -1.82 3.38
CA TRP A 57 -8.49 -2.46 2.81
C TRP A 57 -7.21 -2.08 3.57
N PHE A 58 -6.98 -0.77 3.74
CA PHE A 58 -5.77 -0.27 4.40
C PHE A 58 -5.74 -0.60 5.89
N ALA A 59 -6.86 -0.45 6.60
CA ALA A 59 -6.94 -0.75 8.03
C ALA A 59 -6.73 -2.24 8.32
N ALA A 60 -7.35 -3.12 7.54
CA ALA A 60 -7.17 -4.58 7.66
C ALA A 60 -5.72 -4.98 7.35
N THR A 61 -5.10 -4.32 6.36
CA THR A 61 -3.67 -4.48 6.07
C THR A 61 -2.79 -4.17 7.28
N MET A 62 -3.09 -3.13 8.06
CA MET A 62 -2.26 -2.74 9.20
C MET A 62 -2.25 -3.76 10.36
N ILE A 63 -3.26 -4.64 10.42
CA ILE A 63 -3.38 -5.71 11.41
C ILE A 63 -3.10 -7.11 10.85
N GLY A 64 -2.83 -7.23 9.55
CA GLY A 64 -2.58 -8.53 8.90
C GLY A 64 -3.82 -9.39 8.72
N ASP A 65 -5.01 -8.80 8.67
CA ASP A 65 -6.25 -9.49 8.30
C ASP A 65 -6.33 -9.52 6.76
N SER A 66 -5.68 -10.50 6.16
CA SER A 66 -5.49 -10.58 4.71
C SER A 66 -6.78 -10.90 3.97
N GLU A 67 -7.67 -11.73 4.53
CA GLU A 67 -8.96 -12.05 3.93
C GLU A 67 -9.82 -10.78 3.79
N THR A 68 -10.00 -10.02 4.88
CA THR A 68 -10.78 -8.77 4.86
C THR A 68 -10.12 -7.74 3.95
N ALA A 69 -8.79 -7.61 4.02
CA ALA A 69 -8.06 -6.66 3.21
C ALA A 69 -8.26 -6.97 1.71
N LEU A 70 -7.95 -8.19 1.26
CA LEU A 70 -8.06 -8.57 -0.16
C LEU A 70 -9.51 -8.46 -0.68
N ALA A 71 -10.51 -8.79 0.14
CA ALA A 71 -11.92 -8.62 -0.23
C ALA A 71 -12.29 -7.13 -0.39
N ALA A 72 -11.85 -6.27 0.52
CA ALA A 72 -12.10 -4.84 0.44
C ALA A 72 -11.36 -4.16 -0.73
N ALA A 73 -10.14 -4.61 -1.02
CA ALA A 73 -9.35 -4.16 -2.17
C ALA A 73 -10.03 -4.48 -3.49
N ARG A 74 -10.49 -5.74 -3.66
CA ARG A 74 -11.30 -6.16 -4.82
C ARG A 74 -12.57 -5.33 -4.94
N SER A 75 -13.31 -5.16 -3.85
CA SER A 75 -14.56 -4.40 -3.87
C SER A 75 -14.35 -2.93 -4.22
N THR A 76 -13.23 -2.32 -3.77
CA THR A 76 -12.85 -0.98 -4.17
C THR A 76 -12.63 -0.93 -5.69
N ALA A 77 -11.83 -1.86 -6.22
CA ALA A 77 -11.51 -1.90 -7.64
C ALA A 77 -12.74 -2.09 -8.53
N GLU A 78 -13.61 -3.05 -8.19
CA GLU A 78 -14.86 -3.32 -8.92
C GLU A 78 -15.81 -2.11 -8.95
N ARG A 79 -15.81 -1.28 -7.89
CA ARG A 79 -16.68 -0.10 -7.79
C ARG A 79 -16.14 1.10 -8.57
N THR A 80 -14.84 1.15 -8.85
CA THR A 80 -14.20 2.32 -9.46
C THR A 80 -13.68 2.09 -10.87
N ASN A 81 -13.58 0.83 -11.32
CA ASN A 81 -13.13 0.48 -12.67
C ASN A 81 -14.23 0.74 -13.72
N ILE A 82 -14.63 2.00 -13.86
CA ILE A 82 -15.70 2.47 -14.74
C ILE A 82 -15.10 3.55 -15.66
N PRO A 83 -14.70 3.18 -16.90
CA PRO A 83 -14.01 4.07 -17.84
C PRO A 83 -14.70 5.43 -18.02
N GLU A 84 -16.03 5.45 -18.18
CA GLU A 84 -16.80 6.66 -18.42
C GLU A 84 -16.74 7.65 -17.25
N LEU A 85 -16.49 7.16 -16.04
CA LEU A 85 -16.34 8.01 -14.85
C LEU A 85 -14.91 8.51 -14.68
N MET A 86 -13.91 7.71 -15.04
CA MET A 86 -12.50 8.10 -14.98
C MET A 86 -12.17 9.23 -15.96
N GLU A 87 -12.90 9.34 -17.08
CA GLU A 87 -12.73 10.43 -18.05
C GLU A 87 -13.30 11.79 -17.56
N ILE A 88 -14.09 11.79 -16.50
CA ILE A 88 -14.68 13.03 -15.96
C ILE A 88 -13.58 13.85 -15.26
N PRO A 89 -13.40 15.14 -15.59
CA PRO A 89 -12.43 15.99 -14.91
C PRO A 89 -12.58 15.96 -13.37
N GLY A 90 -11.48 15.72 -12.66
CA GLY A 90 -11.45 15.59 -11.19
C GLY A 90 -11.72 14.17 -10.69
N MET A 91 -11.97 13.20 -11.58
CA MET A 91 -12.16 11.77 -11.23
C MET A 91 -10.94 10.89 -11.52
N ASP A 92 -9.77 11.49 -11.81
CA ASP A 92 -8.47 10.78 -11.88
C ASP A 92 -8.23 9.81 -10.70
N PRO A 93 -8.62 10.13 -9.43
CA PRO A 93 -8.44 9.24 -8.28
C PRO A 93 -9.07 7.85 -8.43
N LEU A 94 -10.06 7.70 -9.30
CA LEU A 94 -10.69 6.41 -9.60
C LEU A 94 -9.71 5.44 -10.26
N GLN A 95 -8.70 5.94 -10.98
CA GLN A 95 -7.64 5.09 -11.53
C GLN A 95 -6.86 4.39 -10.41
N ASP A 96 -6.44 5.13 -9.38
CA ASP A 96 -5.74 4.58 -8.21
C ASP A 96 -6.62 3.64 -7.38
N PHE A 97 -7.89 4.02 -7.12
CA PHE A 97 -8.83 3.12 -6.44
C PHE A 97 -9.03 1.81 -7.23
N SER A 98 -9.01 1.87 -8.56
CA SER A 98 -9.14 0.68 -9.42
C SER A 98 -7.93 -0.25 -9.33
N MET A 99 -6.77 0.24 -8.92
CA MET A 99 -5.57 -0.57 -8.69
C MET A 99 -5.51 -1.18 -7.28
N SER A 100 -6.53 -0.97 -6.43
CA SER A 100 -6.56 -1.49 -5.06
C SER A 100 -6.33 -3.01 -4.99
N GLU A 101 -6.90 -3.79 -5.91
CA GLU A 101 -6.68 -5.25 -5.94
C GLU A 101 -5.21 -5.61 -6.25
N THR A 102 -4.55 -4.89 -7.16
CA THR A 102 -3.11 -5.06 -7.43
C THR A 102 -2.29 -4.75 -6.17
N PHE A 103 -2.54 -3.63 -5.51
CA PHE A 103 -1.87 -3.28 -4.24
C PHE A 103 -2.15 -4.32 -3.14
N GLY A 104 -3.39 -4.82 -3.10
CA GLY A 104 -3.86 -5.99 -2.36
C GLY A 104 -2.93 -7.17 -2.47
N ASN A 105 -2.81 -7.65 -3.70
CA ASN A 105 -2.05 -8.83 -4.02
C ASN A 105 -0.55 -8.64 -3.75
N ILE A 106 0.01 -7.45 -4.01
CA ILE A 106 1.41 -7.14 -3.71
C ILE A 106 1.68 -7.23 -2.20
N ARG A 107 0.83 -6.60 -1.39
CA ARG A 107 0.99 -6.54 0.06
C ARG A 107 1.00 -7.91 0.72
N PHE A 108 0.27 -8.88 0.16
CA PHE A 108 0.12 -10.22 0.73
C PHE A 108 0.79 -11.31 -0.13
N GLY A 109 1.74 -10.91 -1.00
CA GLY A 109 2.56 -11.82 -1.77
C GLY A 109 1.80 -12.76 -2.70
N ARG A 110 0.64 -12.34 -3.23
CA ARG A 110 -0.19 -13.12 -4.16
C ARG A 110 0.34 -13.00 -5.59
N TRP A 111 1.57 -13.44 -5.81
CA TRP A 111 2.30 -13.27 -7.07
C TRP A 111 1.60 -13.91 -8.27
N ASP A 112 1.03 -15.11 -8.09
CA ASP A 112 0.30 -15.79 -9.18
C ASP A 112 -0.95 -14.99 -9.59
N ALA A 113 -1.69 -14.43 -8.62
CA ALA A 113 -2.84 -13.58 -8.91
C ALA A 113 -2.46 -12.27 -9.64
N ILE A 114 -1.27 -11.72 -9.34
CA ILE A 114 -0.73 -10.57 -10.08
C ILE A 114 -0.42 -10.97 -11.52
N VAL A 115 0.25 -12.10 -11.76
CA VAL A 115 0.54 -12.58 -13.11
C VAL A 115 -0.74 -12.77 -13.92
N ASP A 116 -1.80 -13.29 -13.29
CA ASP A 116 -3.10 -13.51 -13.94
C ASP A 116 -3.93 -12.22 -14.12
N THR A 117 -3.47 -11.07 -13.61
CA THR A 117 -4.20 -9.80 -13.72
C THR A 117 -4.16 -9.30 -15.17
N PRO A 118 -5.31 -9.10 -15.84
CA PRO A 118 -5.35 -8.57 -17.19
C PRO A 118 -4.69 -7.18 -17.27
N LYS A 119 -3.93 -6.95 -18.34
CA LYS A 119 -3.35 -5.63 -18.60
C LYS A 119 -4.47 -4.58 -18.77
N PRO A 120 -4.41 -3.43 -18.07
CA PRO A 120 -5.32 -2.32 -18.29
C PRO A 120 -5.28 -1.82 -19.74
N ASP A 121 -6.35 -1.16 -20.18
CA ASP A 121 -6.34 -0.45 -21.48
C ASP A 121 -5.23 0.62 -21.47
N GLY A 122 -4.48 0.73 -22.56
CA GLY A 122 -3.34 1.64 -22.68
C GLY A 122 -3.69 3.12 -22.61
N GLN A 123 -4.97 3.49 -22.69
CA GLN A 123 -5.39 4.86 -22.38
C GLN A 123 -5.19 5.23 -20.89
N TRP A 124 -5.15 4.24 -19.99
CA TRP A 124 -5.00 4.44 -18.55
C TRP A 124 -3.53 4.31 -18.11
N ARG A 125 -2.70 5.27 -18.54
CA ARG A 125 -1.24 5.22 -18.35
C ARG A 125 -0.80 4.98 -16.90
N TYR A 126 -1.47 5.62 -15.93
CA TYR A 126 -1.18 5.39 -14.51
C TYR A 126 -1.49 3.95 -14.09
N MET A 127 -2.66 3.42 -14.47
CA MET A 127 -3.05 2.04 -14.17
C MET A 127 -2.09 1.04 -14.81
N GLU A 128 -1.67 1.28 -16.05
CA GLU A 128 -0.67 0.46 -16.75
C GLU A 128 0.69 0.49 -16.03
N ALA A 129 1.14 1.65 -15.54
CA ALA A 129 2.36 1.77 -14.76
C ALA A 129 2.31 0.95 -13.46
N ILE A 130 1.20 1.03 -12.72
CA ILE A 130 1.01 0.25 -11.49
C ILE A 130 0.87 -1.26 -11.79
N TRP A 131 0.22 -1.63 -12.90
CA TRP A 131 0.18 -3.01 -13.35
C TRP A 131 1.58 -3.54 -13.64
N HIS A 132 2.41 -2.79 -14.38
CA HIS A 132 3.81 -3.15 -14.63
C HIS A 132 4.65 -3.22 -13.35
N TYR A 133 4.38 -2.37 -12.36
CA TYR A 133 4.99 -2.46 -11.03
C TYR A 133 4.70 -3.80 -10.37
N GLY A 134 3.43 -4.21 -10.32
CA GLY A 134 3.04 -5.52 -9.82
C GLY A 134 3.70 -6.67 -10.58
N GLN A 135 3.63 -6.64 -11.92
CA GLN A 135 4.23 -7.68 -12.77
C GLN A 135 5.74 -7.81 -12.55
N THR A 136 6.45 -6.70 -12.37
CA THR A 136 7.89 -6.71 -12.10
C THR A 136 8.19 -7.42 -10.77
N LEU A 137 7.47 -7.08 -9.69
CA LEU A 137 7.64 -7.73 -8.40
C LEU A 137 7.34 -9.23 -8.47
N ALA A 138 6.23 -9.62 -9.09
CA ALA A 138 5.85 -11.02 -9.25
C ALA A 138 6.91 -11.79 -10.06
N ALA A 139 7.41 -11.22 -11.15
CA ALA A 139 8.47 -11.80 -11.95
C ALA A 139 9.78 -11.97 -11.17
N LEU A 140 10.20 -10.98 -10.38
CA LEU A 140 11.39 -11.10 -9.51
C LEU A 140 11.23 -12.22 -8.48
N ARG A 141 10.08 -12.29 -7.79
CA ARG A 141 9.80 -13.33 -6.79
C ARG A 141 9.72 -14.74 -7.39
N GLN A 142 9.37 -14.84 -8.67
CA GLN A 142 9.33 -16.09 -9.43
C GLN A 142 10.64 -16.37 -10.22
N ASN A 143 11.70 -15.58 -10.02
CA ASN A 143 12.99 -15.69 -10.74
C ASN A 143 12.88 -15.56 -12.27
N ARG A 144 11.89 -14.82 -12.78
CA ARG A 144 11.71 -14.48 -14.20
C ARG A 144 12.38 -13.14 -14.53
N THR A 145 13.70 -13.08 -14.40
CA THR A 145 14.49 -11.83 -14.52
C THR A 145 14.30 -11.13 -15.86
N GLU A 146 14.31 -11.90 -16.95
CA GLU A 146 13.69 -11.66 -18.26
C GLU A 146 12.55 -10.63 -18.26
N ASP A 147 11.41 -11.16 -17.83
CA ASP A 147 10.12 -10.51 -17.82
C ASP A 147 10.11 -9.33 -16.83
N ALA A 148 10.80 -9.47 -15.69
CA ALA A 148 10.94 -8.38 -14.74
C ALA A 148 11.62 -7.16 -15.36
N ARG A 149 12.72 -7.35 -16.11
CA ARG A 149 13.44 -6.23 -16.75
C ARG A 149 12.57 -5.57 -17.82
N GLU A 150 11.78 -6.33 -18.57
CA GLU A 150 10.88 -5.78 -19.57
C GLU A 150 9.79 -4.91 -18.93
N HIS A 151 9.09 -5.42 -17.91
CA HIS A 151 8.08 -4.65 -17.21
C HIS A 151 8.65 -3.42 -16.49
N TYR A 152 9.84 -3.55 -15.89
CA TYR A 152 10.51 -2.45 -15.21
C TYR A 152 10.80 -1.26 -16.14
N ARG A 153 11.18 -1.51 -17.40
CA ARG A 153 11.40 -0.44 -18.38
C ARG A 153 10.17 0.46 -18.55
N HIS A 154 8.98 -0.13 -18.58
CA HIS A 154 7.73 0.62 -18.67
C HIS A 154 7.49 1.49 -17.43
N VAL A 155 7.83 1.01 -16.23
CA VAL A 155 7.73 1.81 -15.00
C VAL A 155 8.73 2.98 -15.01
N VAL A 156 9.95 2.75 -15.50
CA VAL A 156 10.96 3.82 -15.67
C VAL A 156 10.48 4.90 -16.64
N GLU A 157 9.89 4.52 -17.77
CA GLU A 157 9.31 5.46 -18.72
C GLU A 157 8.12 6.23 -18.10
N ALA A 158 7.21 5.51 -17.43
CA ALA A 158 6.03 6.09 -16.78
C ALA A 158 6.36 7.06 -15.64
N SER A 159 7.47 6.84 -14.90
CA SER A 159 7.91 7.74 -13.82
C SER A 159 8.32 9.15 -14.28
N ARG A 160 8.36 9.37 -15.60
CA ARG A 160 8.67 10.66 -16.24
C ARG A 160 7.57 11.10 -17.21
N ASP A 161 6.41 10.45 -17.17
CA ASP A 161 5.33 10.71 -18.11
C ASP A 161 4.56 11.98 -17.71
N PRO A 162 4.56 13.04 -18.54
CA PRO A 162 3.85 14.28 -18.24
C PRO A 162 2.32 14.10 -18.20
N GLU A 163 1.77 13.07 -18.85
CA GLU A 163 0.34 12.78 -18.76
C GLU A 163 -0.02 12.24 -17.38
N ILE A 164 0.84 11.39 -16.77
CA ILE A 164 0.65 10.94 -15.39
C ILE A 164 0.91 12.09 -14.40
N GLU A 165 1.91 12.94 -14.67
CA GLU A 165 2.19 14.13 -13.85
C GLU A 165 1.00 15.09 -13.78
N ALA A 166 0.23 15.20 -14.87
CA ALA A 166 -0.97 16.02 -14.92
C ALA A 166 -2.17 15.45 -14.16
N LEU A 167 -2.21 14.14 -13.87
CA LEU A 167 -3.27 13.51 -13.09
C LEU A 167 -3.15 13.90 -11.62
N THR A 168 -4.27 14.20 -10.98
CA THR A 168 -4.26 14.66 -9.58
C THR A 168 -5.10 13.80 -8.66
N LYS A 169 -4.61 13.57 -7.45
CA LYS A 169 -5.42 12.97 -6.39
C LYS A 169 -6.33 14.04 -5.78
N TRP A 170 -7.60 14.05 -6.20
CA TRP A 170 -8.64 14.97 -5.70
C TRP A 170 -8.26 16.45 -5.82
N ASP A 171 -7.58 16.84 -6.90
CA ASP A 171 -7.03 18.19 -7.13
C ASP A 171 -6.01 18.66 -6.08
N ARG A 172 -5.36 17.75 -5.33
CA ARG A 172 -4.45 18.10 -4.22
C ARG A 172 -2.97 17.88 -4.51
N TYR A 173 -2.61 16.79 -5.18
CA TYR A 173 -1.23 16.43 -5.50
C TYR A 173 -1.19 15.53 -6.74
N SER A 174 -0.04 15.50 -7.41
CA SER A 174 0.14 14.68 -8.62
C SER A 174 0.19 13.18 -8.29
N MET A 175 -0.37 12.36 -9.17
CA MET A 175 -0.30 10.90 -9.04
C MET A 175 1.07 10.32 -9.46
N ILE A 176 1.97 11.12 -10.06
CA ILE A 176 3.29 10.67 -10.51
C ILE A 176 4.19 10.21 -9.36
N ASP A 177 4.06 10.80 -8.17
CA ASP A 177 4.89 10.46 -7.01
C ASP A 177 4.79 8.97 -6.66
N ALA A 178 3.60 8.38 -6.80
CA ALA A 178 3.39 6.94 -6.61
C ALA A 178 4.17 6.10 -7.63
N VAL A 179 4.24 6.54 -8.90
CA VAL A 179 4.99 5.83 -9.94
C VAL A 179 6.51 5.97 -9.73
N ILE A 180 6.98 7.13 -9.27
CA ILE A 180 8.39 7.33 -8.92
C ILE A 180 8.77 6.46 -7.72
N ILE A 181 7.93 6.39 -6.68
CA ILE A 181 8.14 5.50 -5.53
C ILE A 181 8.20 4.03 -5.99
N ALA A 182 7.25 3.61 -6.84
CA ALA A 182 7.24 2.26 -7.42
C ALA A 182 8.55 1.96 -8.14
N GLU A 183 9.03 2.87 -8.98
CA GLU A 183 10.29 2.73 -9.72
C GLU A 183 11.50 2.59 -8.79
N ARG A 184 11.60 3.42 -7.75
CA ARG A 184 12.69 3.35 -6.74
C ARG A 184 12.65 2.04 -5.94
N ILE A 185 11.45 1.54 -5.61
CA ILE A 185 11.29 0.23 -4.95
C ILE A 185 11.78 -0.88 -5.88
N LEU A 186 11.41 -0.87 -7.16
CA LEU A 186 11.87 -1.87 -8.12
C LEU A 186 13.39 -1.81 -8.34
N ALA A 187 13.98 -0.61 -8.40
CA ALA A 187 15.42 -0.44 -8.45
C ALA A 187 16.11 -1.13 -7.25
N ALA A 188 15.52 -1.00 -6.05
CA ALA A 188 16.02 -1.67 -4.86
C ALA A 188 15.87 -3.20 -4.95
N GLU A 189 14.73 -3.69 -5.42
CA GLU A 189 14.46 -5.12 -5.59
C GLU A 189 15.43 -5.79 -6.59
N PHE A 190 15.76 -5.13 -7.70
CA PHE A 190 16.80 -5.60 -8.62
C PHE A 190 18.18 -5.64 -7.96
N ALA A 191 18.55 -4.59 -7.22
CA ALA A 191 19.83 -4.56 -6.51
C ALA A 191 19.91 -5.68 -5.46
N LEU A 192 18.83 -5.97 -4.74
CA LEU A 192 18.74 -7.10 -3.80
C LEU A 192 18.90 -8.44 -4.51
N ALA A 193 18.28 -8.64 -5.67
CA ALA A 193 18.43 -9.85 -6.47
C ALA A 193 19.89 -10.08 -6.93
N GLU A 194 20.66 -9.01 -7.06
CA GLU A 194 22.09 -9.02 -7.39
C GLU A 194 23.00 -9.06 -6.14
N GLY A 195 22.44 -9.01 -4.94
CA GLY A 195 23.17 -8.99 -3.66
C GLY A 195 23.78 -7.63 -3.31
N ASP A 196 23.44 -6.56 -4.04
CA ASP A 196 23.91 -5.20 -3.81
C ASP A 196 23.00 -4.45 -2.82
N PHE A 197 23.23 -4.71 -1.53
CA PHE A 197 22.49 -4.04 -0.45
C PHE A 197 22.70 -2.52 -0.41
N GLU A 198 23.86 -2.00 -0.80
CA GLU A 198 24.12 -0.55 -0.73
C GLU A 198 23.30 0.21 -1.78
N SER A 199 23.22 -0.30 -3.00
CA SER A 199 22.35 0.28 -4.04
C SER A 199 20.87 0.15 -3.70
N ALA A 200 20.46 -0.97 -3.08
CA ALA A 200 19.10 -1.15 -2.60
C ALA A 200 18.71 -0.13 -1.51
N ILE A 201 19.57 0.02 -0.50
CA ILE A 201 19.39 1.01 0.58
C ILE A 201 19.34 2.43 0.02
N THR A 202 20.21 2.75 -0.94
CA THR A 202 20.26 4.07 -1.58
C THR A 202 18.93 4.38 -2.27
N SER A 203 18.44 3.48 -3.11
CA SER A 203 17.18 3.66 -3.85
C SER A 203 15.98 3.83 -2.90
N LEU A 204 15.93 3.07 -1.80
CA LEU A 204 14.87 3.20 -0.79
C LEU A 204 15.00 4.49 0.04
N LYS A 205 16.22 4.94 0.35
CA LYS A 205 16.45 6.24 1.01
C LYS A 205 16.07 7.43 0.11
N GLU A 206 16.13 7.28 -1.22
CA GLU A 206 15.62 8.26 -2.18
C GLU A 206 14.08 8.25 -2.26
N ALA A 207 13.44 7.09 -2.12
CA ALA A 207 11.98 6.95 -2.16
C ALA A 207 11.28 7.52 -0.91
N VAL A 208 11.89 7.36 0.27
CA VAL A 208 11.34 7.87 1.55
C VAL A 208 10.95 9.37 1.52
N PRO A 209 11.82 10.31 1.10
CA PRO A 209 11.44 11.73 1.07
C PRO A 209 10.37 12.04 0.02
N ILE A 210 10.22 11.23 -1.04
CA ILE A 210 9.15 11.37 -2.02
C ILE A 210 7.82 11.00 -1.37
N GLU A 211 7.76 9.86 -0.68
CA GLU A 211 6.59 9.46 0.12
C GLU A 211 6.26 10.49 1.20
N ASP A 212 7.26 11.00 1.92
CA ASP A 212 7.07 12.00 2.98
C ASP A 212 6.57 13.37 2.44
N ALA A 213 6.82 13.68 1.16
CA ALA A 213 6.39 14.91 0.52
C ALA A 213 4.94 14.87 0.02
N ILE A 214 4.36 13.67 -0.15
CA ILE A 214 2.95 13.52 -0.51
C ILE A 214 2.08 14.14 0.60
N PRO A 215 1.16 15.08 0.27
CA PRO A 215 0.27 15.67 1.25
C PRO A 215 -0.54 14.63 2.01
N TYR A 216 -0.89 14.96 3.26
CA TYR A 216 -1.67 14.09 4.12
C TYR A 216 -2.99 13.63 3.46
N ASP A 217 -3.19 12.33 3.42
CA ASP A 217 -4.37 11.64 2.92
C ASP A 217 -4.65 10.40 3.78
N GLU A 218 -5.89 9.92 3.75
CA GLU A 218 -6.28 8.73 4.51
C GLU A 218 -7.19 7.81 3.67
N PRO A 219 -6.72 6.62 3.27
CA PRO A 219 -5.36 6.10 3.37
C PRO A 219 -4.28 7.01 2.72
N PRO A 220 -2.99 6.90 3.13
CA PRO A 220 -1.89 7.61 2.49
C PRO A 220 -1.84 7.39 0.99
N GLY A 221 -1.26 8.35 0.24
CA GLY A 221 -1.14 8.28 -1.22
C GLY A 221 -0.20 7.19 -1.76
N TRP A 222 0.39 6.37 -0.89
CA TRP A 222 1.17 5.19 -1.26
C TRP A 222 0.78 3.99 -0.38
N HIS A 223 0.63 2.82 -1.01
CA HIS A 223 -0.01 1.66 -0.38
C HIS A 223 0.89 0.88 0.60
N LEU A 224 2.21 0.85 0.34
CA LEU A 224 3.19 0.03 1.06
C LEU A 224 4.29 0.94 1.60
N PRO A 225 4.26 1.33 2.89
CA PRO A 225 5.19 2.32 3.42
C PRO A 225 6.64 1.96 3.11
N VAL A 226 7.38 2.85 2.44
CA VAL A 226 8.75 2.58 1.94
C VAL A 226 9.66 2.24 3.10
N ARG A 227 9.41 2.83 4.28
CA ARG A 227 10.12 2.56 5.53
C ARG A 227 10.02 1.09 5.97
N GLN A 228 8.93 0.39 5.67
CA GLN A 228 8.81 -1.05 5.98
C GLN A 228 9.76 -1.89 5.13
N ILE A 229 9.95 -1.52 3.86
CA ILE A 229 10.89 -2.17 2.95
C ILE A 229 12.34 -1.82 3.35
N LEU A 230 12.64 -0.53 3.53
CA LEU A 230 13.96 -0.06 3.94
C LEU A 230 14.41 -0.68 5.27
N GLY A 231 13.53 -0.78 6.26
CA GLY A 231 13.84 -1.43 7.54
C GLY A 231 14.21 -2.90 7.36
N GLY A 232 13.50 -3.62 6.47
CA GLY A 232 13.77 -5.03 6.19
C GLY A 232 15.14 -5.22 5.53
N VAL A 233 15.43 -4.42 4.50
CA VAL A 233 16.73 -4.44 3.80
C VAL A 233 17.89 -4.06 4.73
N LEU A 234 17.70 -3.08 5.61
CA LEU A 234 18.68 -2.72 6.63
C LEU A 234 18.94 -3.86 7.60
N LEU A 235 17.93 -4.65 7.98
CA LEU A 235 18.13 -5.83 8.82
C LEU A 235 18.89 -6.93 8.08
N GLU A 236 18.51 -7.23 6.84
CA GLU A 236 19.15 -8.26 6.02
C GLU A 236 20.63 -7.95 5.76
N SER A 237 20.98 -6.66 5.65
CA SER A 237 22.36 -6.18 5.52
C SER A 237 23.13 -6.03 6.84
N GLY A 238 22.54 -6.43 7.98
CA GLY A 238 23.16 -6.36 9.30
C GLY A 238 23.19 -4.96 9.94
N LYS A 239 22.52 -3.97 9.35
CA LYS A 239 22.42 -2.58 9.84
C LYS A 239 21.25 -2.40 10.80
N ALA A 240 21.17 -3.26 11.82
CA ALA A 240 20.04 -3.32 12.75
C ALA A 240 19.76 -2.00 13.50
N GLY A 241 20.80 -1.22 13.81
CA GLY A 241 20.66 0.10 14.43
C GLY A 241 19.94 1.12 13.53
N GLU A 242 20.25 1.13 12.23
CA GLU A 242 19.54 1.98 11.25
C GLU A 242 18.10 1.48 11.05
N ALA A 243 17.90 0.16 10.97
CA ALA A 243 16.57 -0.44 10.84
C ALA A 243 15.64 -0.03 11.99
N GLN A 244 16.13 -0.06 13.24
CA GLN A 244 15.38 0.40 14.41
C GLN A 244 14.82 1.82 14.19
N LEU A 245 15.67 2.77 13.77
CA LEU A 245 15.28 4.16 13.58
C LEU A 245 14.20 4.31 12.50
N VAL A 246 14.30 3.53 11.43
CA VAL A 246 13.34 3.54 10.31
C VAL A 246 11.98 3.00 10.76
N TYR A 247 11.94 1.88 11.48
CA TYR A 247 10.66 1.34 12.00
C TYR A 247 10.03 2.23 13.08
N GLU A 248 10.83 2.85 13.94
CA GLU A 248 10.32 3.82 14.92
C GLU A 248 9.73 5.06 14.23
N ALA A 249 10.32 5.52 13.12
CA ALA A 249 9.77 6.59 12.31
C ALA A 249 8.44 6.19 11.67
N GLU A 250 8.35 4.97 11.16
CA GLU A 250 7.11 4.46 10.58
C GLU A 250 6.00 4.32 11.63
N LEU A 251 6.31 3.79 12.81
CA LEU A 251 5.34 3.66 13.91
C LEU A 251 4.88 5.01 14.49
N ARG A 252 5.58 6.12 14.21
CA ARG A 252 5.05 7.47 14.52
C ARG A 252 4.01 7.92 13.50
N ARG A 253 4.10 7.48 12.24
CA ARG A 253 3.13 7.80 11.17
C ARG A 253 1.91 6.91 11.25
N ASN A 254 2.14 5.60 11.39
CA ASN A 254 1.16 4.53 11.45
C ASN A 254 1.37 3.70 12.74
N PRO A 255 0.87 4.16 13.90
CA PRO A 255 1.07 3.49 15.18
C PRO A 255 0.51 2.09 15.19
N GLU A 256 1.12 1.18 15.95
CA GLU A 256 0.65 -0.19 16.15
C GLU A 256 0.42 -1.02 14.87
N ASN A 257 1.04 -0.69 13.74
CA ASN A 257 0.97 -1.55 12.56
C ASN A 257 1.86 -2.80 12.75
N ILE A 258 1.37 -3.98 12.40
CA ILE A 258 2.04 -5.25 12.72
C ILE A 258 3.39 -5.41 12.02
N TRP A 259 3.55 -4.81 10.85
CA TRP A 259 4.70 -4.98 9.96
C TRP A 259 5.93 -4.27 10.51
N SER A 260 5.76 -3.02 10.93
CA SER A 260 6.83 -2.25 11.58
C SER A 260 7.05 -2.70 13.01
N LEU A 261 6.04 -3.18 13.73
CA LEU A 261 6.23 -3.78 15.06
C LEU A 261 7.10 -5.05 14.97
N TYR A 262 6.79 -5.94 14.03
CA TYR A 262 7.60 -7.13 13.77
C TYR A 262 9.04 -6.75 13.41
N GLY A 263 9.22 -5.86 12.44
CA GLY A 263 10.54 -5.40 12.02
C GLY A 263 11.35 -4.73 13.15
N LEU A 264 10.70 -3.89 13.96
CA LEU A 264 11.33 -3.25 15.11
C LEU A 264 11.76 -4.28 16.17
N GLU A 265 10.93 -5.30 16.44
CA GLU A 265 11.27 -6.40 17.33
C GLU A 265 12.54 -7.12 16.84
N GLN A 266 12.62 -7.48 15.56
CA GLN A 266 13.79 -8.13 14.98
C GLN A 266 15.04 -7.23 15.05
N ALA A 267 14.89 -5.93 14.77
CA ALA A 267 15.98 -4.96 14.87
C ALA A 267 16.55 -4.83 16.29
N LEU A 268 15.68 -4.86 17.30
CA LEU A 268 16.10 -4.79 18.70
C LEU A 268 16.79 -6.09 19.14
N LYS A 269 16.27 -7.26 18.72
CA LYS A 269 16.91 -8.56 18.98
C LYS A 269 18.30 -8.67 18.37
N ALA A 270 18.46 -8.25 17.11
CA ALA A 270 19.75 -8.25 16.42
C ALA A 270 20.81 -7.36 17.10
N GLN A 271 20.37 -6.35 17.86
CA GLN A 271 21.24 -5.49 18.69
C GLN A 271 21.46 -6.02 20.12
N GLY A 272 20.83 -7.13 20.52
CA GLY A 272 20.86 -7.64 21.90
C GLY A 272 20.01 -6.85 22.90
N LYS A 273 19.14 -5.95 22.44
CA LYS A 273 18.23 -5.13 23.28
C LYS A 273 16.98 -5.91 23.69
N ASN A 274 17.19 -6.99 24.46
CA ASN A 274 16.15 -7.99 24.74
C ASN A 274 14.96 -7.44 25.55
N SER A 275 15.18 -6.46 26.44
CA SER A 275 14.09 -5.88 27.24
C SER A 275 13.13 -5.08 26.35
N GLU A 276 13.68 -4.24 25.48
CA GLU A 276 12.94 -3.43 24.51
C GLU A 276 12.26 -4.31 23.46
N ALA A 277 12.97 -5.33 22.95
CA ALA A 277 12.39 -6.30 22.03
C ALA A 277 11.16 -7.00 22.64
N ASN A 278 11.22 -7.41 23.91
CA ASN A 278 10.09 -8.04 24.59
C ASN A 278 8.89 -7.10 24.77
N GLN A 279 9.12 -5.80 24.95
CA GLN A 279 8.04 -4.80 25.01
C GLN A 279 7.37 -4.65 23.65
N VAL A 280 8.15 -4.54 22.57
CA VAL A 280 7.63 -4.46 21.20
C VAL A 280 6.91 -5.76 20.82
N ALA A 281 7.41 -6.92 21.22
CA ALA A 281 6.75 -8.21 21.01
C ALA A 281 5.36 -8.26 21.68
N GLY A 282 5.19 -7.62 22.84
CA GLY A 282 3.89 -7.47 23.50
C GLY A 282 2.91 -6.64 22.69
N ARG A 283 3.37 -5.52 22.12
CA ARG A 283 2.58 -4.68 21.21
C ARG A 283 2.21 -5.44 19.93
N PHE A 284 3.19 -6.14 19.33
CA PHE A 284 2.98 -6.97 18.15
C PHE A 284 1.86 -8.00 18.38
N ARG A 285 1.94 -8.79 19.46
CA ARG A 285 0.90 -9.78 19.81
C ARG A 285 -0.50 -9.19 19.97
N ASN A 286 -0.60 -7.98 20.50
CA ASN A 286 -1.89 -7.30 20.63
C ASN A 286 -2.41 -6.81 19.28
N ALA A 287 -1.54 -6.22 18.45
CA ALA A 287 -1.89 -5.70 17.13
C ALA A 287 -2.23 -6.82 16.13
N SER A 288 -1.57 -7.97 16.23
CA SER A 288 -1.78 -9.14 15.37
C SER A 288 -2.84 -10.12 15.89
N ALA A 289 -3.62 -9.75 16.92
CA ALA A 289 -4.64 -10.62 17.50
C ALA A 289 -5.74 -11.05 16.50
N PHE A 290 -5.89 -10.32 15.39
CA PHE A 290 -6.83 -10.58 14.31
C PHE A 290 -6.13 -10.90 12.98
N ALA A 291 -4.82 -11.12 12.99
CA ALA A 291 -4.08 -11.48 11.79
C ALA A 291 -4.41 -12.92 11.37
N ASP A 292 -4.51 -13.15 10.06
CA ASP A 292 -4.63 -14.48 9.46
C ASP A 292 -3.36 -14.90 8.70
N ILE A 293 -2.28 -14.12 8.85
CA ILE A 293 -0.95 -14.38 8.31
C ILE A 293 0.11 -14.48 9.40
N GLU A 294 1.18 -15.19 9.11
CA GLU A 294 2.42 -15.17 9.88
C GLU A 294 3.46 -14.30 9.16
N LEU A 295 4.15 -13.43 9.89
CA LEU A 295 5.19 -12.58 9.33
C LEU A 295 6.56 -13.22 9.52
N GLU A 296 7.27 -13.42 8.42
CA GLU A 296 8.71 -13.74 8.41
C GLU A 296 9.56 -12.48 8.19
N ARG A 297 8.98 -11.49 7.51
CA ARG A 297 9.58 -10.19 7.16
C ARG A 297 8.57 -9.07 7.34
N SER A 298 9.03 -7.82 7.34
CA SER A 298 8.14 -6.63 7.41
C SER A 298 7.50 -6.26 6.07
N TYR A 299 7.80 -7.00 5.00
CA TYR A 299 7.19 -6.91 3.67
C TYR A 299 7.44 -8.24 2.93
N PHE A 300 6.69 -8.50 1.85
CA PHE A 300 6.81 -9.71 1.01
C PHE A 300 7.64 -9.50 -0.26
#